data_AF-A0A9N9S6T3-F1
#
_entry.id   AF-A0A9N9S6T3-F1
#
_cell.length_a   1.000
_cell.length_b   1.000
_cell.length_c   1.000
_cell.angle_alpha   90.00
_cell.angle_beta   90.00
_cell.angle_gamma   90.00
#
_symmetry.space_group_name_H-M   'P 1'
#
loop_
_entity.id
_entity.type
_entity.pdbx_description
1 polymer ?
#
loop_
_entity_poly.entity_id
_entity_poly.type
_entity_poly.pdbx_seq_one_letter_code
_entity_poly.pdbx_strand_id
1 'polypeptide(L)'
;MEGIYWVPFSSEIDKSILVEVGNDGDGAPMYIARAHHADDLIPGKLLTGSQYSNHCHISYNGQEFSKNSFEVLINTGFSWIPASDGNVPHHAVVGGRTSSGESLYIGRAPHCGILTPGRIHKLSKCMFLPFGWKEFSYSSYEVLVKKTEIMVAPIGDSLKWVWFSPDIDESDLVHAGDHPTGSLFIARAHHAGDLIPGKYVSNNPAGNFCHIAYGGQEIVKDQFEVLINTGFKWISESNGYVPENSVVGGQSMSGETVYIGRTMHNGQNTPGKICRRSKCIYIPFGNEISYKEYDVLVQILQPQPVSNYRSSVEWVSVGKGRPWPTNAVAAGIYREFGNCFTQYIARRRHGNNVVIGYAYNYYDGPIFYFGWHDKEISYRDFDVLVEHTAVFPKETL
;
A
#
# COMPACT_ATOMS: atom_id res chain seq x y z
N MET A 1 16.78 13.14 3.60
CA MET A 1 16.57 12.23 4.75
C MET A 1 15.40 11.35 4.38
N GLU A 2 15.36 10.05 4.69
CA GLU A 2 14.23 9.19 4.31
C GLU A 2 13.71 8.46 5.56
N GLY A 3 12.53 8.83 6.04
CA GLY A 3 12.01 8.35 7.32
C GLY A 3 10.74 9.08 7.74
N ILE A 4 9.99 8.47 8.66
CA ILE A 4 8.77 9.04 9.25
C ILE A 4 9.21 9.85 10.47
N TYR A 5 9.10 11.17 10.38
CA TYR A 5 9.48 12.07 11.48
C TYR A 5 8.30 12.94 11.87
N TRP A 6 7.97 12.91 13.15
CA TRP A 6 7.01 13.80 13.76
C TRP A 6 7.77 14.83 14.56
N VAL A 7 7.47 16.10 14.32
CA VAL A 7 8.10 17.21 15.05
C VAL A 7 7.02 18.09 15.66
N PRO A 8 7.22 18.61 16.87
CA PRO A 8 6.35 19.63 17.44
C PRO A 8 6.20 20.80 16.48
N PHE A 9 4.97 21.26 16.27
CA PHE A 9 4.74 22.39 15.39
C PHE A 9 5.31 23.69 15.97
N SER A 10 5.95 24.47 15.10
CA SER A 10 6.38 25.84 15.36
C SER A 10 5.95 26.70 14.17
N SER A 11 5.54 27.94 14.42
CA SER A 11 5.25 28.90 13.34
C SER A 11 6.45 29.20 12.43
N GLU A 12 7.66 28.91 12.90
CA GLU A 12 8.91 29.10 12.16
C GLU A 12 9.30 27.87 11.33
N ILE A 13 8.52 26.80 11.36
CA ILE A 13 8.84 25.59 10.61
C ILE A 13 8.83 25.87 9.10
N ASP A 14 9.85 25.37 8.41
CA ASP A 14 9.87 25.41 6.95
C ASP A 14 8.71 24.56 6.40
N LYS A 15 7.75 25.21 5.74
CA LYS A 15 6.57 24.52 5.20
C LYS A 15 6.93 23.56 4.06
N SER A 16 8.07 23.73 3.40
CA SER A 16 8.50 22.90 2.26
C SER A 16 8.85 21.45 2.67
N ILE A 17 9.14 21.23 3.95
CA ILE A 17 9.43 19.89 4.48
C ILE A 17 8.19 19.17 5.04
N LEU A 18 7.02 19.82 5.04
CA LEU A 18 5.78 19.22 5.54
C LEU A 18 5.15 18.29 4.49
N VAL A 19 4.45 17.25 4.95
CA VAL A 19 3.68 16.37 4.06
C VAL A 19 2.35 17.02 3.70
N GLU A 20 2.28 17.60 2.50
CA GLU A 20 1.06 18.19 1.93
C GLU A 20 0.05 17.11 1.51
N VAL A 21 -1.23 17.39 1.76
CA VAL A 21 -2.34 16.49 1.44
C VAL A 21 -3.14 16.98 0.24
N GLY A 22 -3.34 18.29 0.18
CA GLY A 22 -4.15 19.03 -0.78
C GLY A 22 -4.38 20.46 -0.29
N ASN A 23 -5.18 21.22 -1.03
CA ASN A 23 -5.53 22.60 -0.68
C ASN A 23 -6.94 22.69 -0.10
N ASP A 24 -7.12 23.50 0.95
CA ASP A 24 -8.42 23.82 1.52
C ASP A 24 -9.27 24.69 0.56
N GLY A 25 -10.53 24.95 0.88
CA GLY A 25 -11.47 25.67 0.01
C GLY A 25 -11.08 27.12 -0.31
N ASP A 26 -10.15 27.70 0.44
CA ASP A 26 -9.53 29.00 0.19
C ASP A 26 -8.23 28.93 -0.64
N GLY A 27 -7.81 27.73 -1.03
CA GLY A 27 -6.56 27.46 -1.73
C GLY A 27 -5.32 27.39 -0.83
N ALA A 28 -5.47 27.46 0.50
CA ALA A 28 -4.35 27.29 1.42
C ALA A 28 -3.95 25.80 1.53
N PRO A 29 -2.64 25.48 1.58
CA PRO A 29 -2.20 24.10 1.68
C PRO A 29 -2.56 23.51 3.05
N MET A 30 -2.98 22.26 3.02
CA MET A 30 -3.24 21.42 4.18
C MET A 30 -2.14 20.39 4.37
N TYR A 31 -1.72 20.20 5.62
CA TYR A 31 -0.66 19.28 5.99
C TYR A 31 -1.12 18.22 6.97
N ILE A 32 -0.37 17.13 7.04
CA ILE A 32 -0.57 16.08 8.04
C ILE A 32 -0.10 16.56 9.41
N ALA A 33 -0.99 16.48 10.39
CA ALA A 33 -0.69 16.73 11.79
C ALA A 33 -1.28 15.64 12.69
N ARG A 34 -0.88 15.61 13.96
CA ARG A 34 -1.49 14.78 14.99
C ARG A 34 -1.47 15.47 16.34
N ALA A 35 -2.46 15.17 17.18
CA ALA A 35 -2.57 15.78 18.50
C ALA A 35 -3.14 14.81 19.53
N HIS A 36 -2.84 15.05 20.80
CA HIS A 36 -3.41 14.29 21.91
C HIS A 36 -4.82 14.77 22.28
N HIS A 37 -5.76 13.84 22.44
CA HIS A 37 -7.10 14.11 22.94
C HIS A 37 -7.66 12.87 23.66
N ALA A 38 -8.10 13.03 24.91
CA ALA A 38 -8.62 11.93 25.73
C ALA A 38 -7.69 10.69 25.74
N ASP A 39 -6.39 10.92 25.97
CA ASP A 39 -5.30 9.93 25.96
C ASP A 39 -5.01 9.23 24.63
N ASP A 40 -5.85 9.45 23.61
CA ASP A 40 -5.56 9.05 22.24
C ASP A 40 -4.58 10.05 21.59
N LEU A 41 -3.69 9.55 20.74
CA LEU A 41 -2.91 10.34 19.79
C LEU A 41 -3.56 10.21 18.43
N ILE A 42 -4.12 11.31 17.90
CA ILE A 42 -5.03 11.27 16.75
C ILE A 42 -4.44 12.05 15.57
N PRO A 43 -4.30 11.45 14.38
CA PRO A 43 -3.92 12.18 13.18
C PRO A 43 -5.10 13.01 12.63
N GLY A 44 -4.78 14.15 12.04
CA GLY A 44 -5.72 15.14 11.53
C GLY A 44 -5.08 16.10 10.52
N LYS A 45 -5.65 17.29 10.38
CA LYS A 45 -5.24 18.31 9.41
C LYS A 45 -4.64 19.54 10.09
N LEU A 46 -3.55 20.07 9.54
CA LEU A 46 -3.07 21.42 9.82
C LEU A 46 -3.51 22.34 8.68
N LEU A 47 -4.20 23.42 9.03
CA LEU A 47 -4.53 24.52 8.11
C LEU A 47 -3.54 25.67 8.34
N THR A 48 -3.02 26.26 7.26
CA THR A 48 -2.00 27.34 7.37
C THR A 48 -2.36 28.64 6.63
N GLY A 49 -3.62 28.77 6.21
CA GLY A 49 -4.14 29.99 5.55
C GLY A 49 -4.22 31.18 6.51
N SER A 50 -4.17 32.40 5.98
CA SER A 50 -4.13 33.66 6.76
C SER A 50 -5.34 33.88 7.67
N GLN A 51 -6.48 33.23 7.40
CA GLN A 51 -7.68 33.27 8.25
C GLN A 51 -7.79 32.12 9.26
N TYR A 52 -6.91 31.10 9.18
CA TYR A 52 -6.91 29.96 10.08
C TYR A 52 -5.69 30.06 10.99
N SER A 53 -5.94 30.23 12.29
CA SER A 53 -4.88 30.18 13.29
C SER A 53 -4.21 28.80 13.22
N ASN A 54 -2.88 28.78 13.24
CA ASN A 54 -2.05 27.58 13.08
C ASN A 54 -2.41 26.47 14.09
N HIS A 55 -3.43 25.68 13.76
CA HIS A 55 -4.02 24.67 14.63
C HIS A 55 -4.12 23.35 13.91
N CYS A 56 -3.96 22.28 14.68
CA CYS A 56 -4.31 20.95 14.25
C CYS A 56 -5.79 20.67 14.56
N HIS A 57 -6.53 20.25 13.56
CA HIS A 57 -7.90 19.81 13.69
C HIS A 57 -7.94 18.28 13.63
N ILE A 58 -8.52 17.66 14.65
CA ILE A 58 -8.65 16.21 14.78
C ILE A 58 -10.12 15.81 14.94
N SER A 59 -10.46 14.58 14.57
CA SER A 59 -11.81 14.05 14.73
C SER A 59 -11.88 13.09 15.92
N TYR A 60 -12.88 13.28 16.78
CA TYR A 60 -13.10 12.42 17.94
C TYR A 60 -14.60 12.37 18.30
N ASN A 61 -15.13 11.16 18.41
CA ASN A 61 -16.50 10.88 18.89
C ASN A 61 -17.59 11.74 18.23
N GLY A 62 -17.61 11.82 16.90
CA GLY A 62 -18.61 12.58 16.15
C GLY A 62 -18.32 14.09 15.98
N GLN A 63 -17.25 14.62 16.58
CA GLN A 63 -16.92 16.05 16.58
C GLN A 63 -15.51 16.34 16.05
N GLU A 64 -15.30 17.57 15.58
CA GLU A 64 -13.98 18.12 15.28
C GLU A 64 -13.47 18.96 16.45
N PHE A 65 -12.20 18.76 16.82
CA PHE A 65 -11.51 19.52 17.87
C PHE A 65 -10.31 20.24 17.29
N SER A 66 -10.17 21.52 17.63
CA SER A 66 -8.98 22.32 17.34
C SER A 66 -7.96 22.22 18.48
N LYS A 67 -6.68 22.06 18.14
CA LYS A 67 -5.58 21.78 19.08
C LYS A 67 -4.40 22.71 18.81
N ASN A 68 -3.89 23.29 19.90
CA ASN A 68 -2.78 24.25 19.88
C ASN A 68 -1.42 23.59 20.07
N SER A 69 -1.40 22.42 20.71
CA SER A 69 -0.21 21.60 20.89
C SER A 69 -0.38 20.34 20.05
N PHE A 70 0.48 20.19 19.05
CA PHE A 70 0.41 19.13 18.05
C PHE A 70 1.76 18.95 17.37
N GLU A 71 1.89 17.82 16.69
CA GLU A 71 3.06 17.50 15.86
C GLU A 71 2.64 17.48 14.39
N VAL A 72 3.59 17.79 13.51
CA VAL A 72 3.43 17.68 12.06
C VAL A 72 4.33 16.58 11.52
N LEU A 73 3.83 15.91 10.48
CA LEU A 73 4.63 14.94 9.74
C LEU A 73 5.49 15.68 8.73
N ILE A 74 6.80 15.45 8.80
CA ILE A 74 7.77 16.02 7.88
C ILE A 74 8.38 14.95 6.98
N ASN A 75 9.14 15.42 6.00
CA ASN A 75 9.97 14.68 5.05
C ASN A 75 9.26 14.25 3.76
N THR A 76 10.05 13.82 2.78
CA THR A 76 9.60 13.28 1.49
C THR A 76 9.62 11.75 1.49
N GLY A 77 9.11 11.14 0.41
CA GLY A 77 9.15 9.67 0.25
C GLY A 77 7.86 8.98 0.70
N PHE A 78 6.71 9.61 0.48
CA PHE A 78 5.40 9.02 0.72
C PHE A 78 4.58 8.92 -0.57
N SER A 79 3.71 7.92 -0.62
CA SER A 79 2.71 7.72 -1.68
C SER A 79 1.32 7.54 -1.06
N TRP A 80 0.29 7.82 -1.86
CA TRP A 80 -1.11 7.58 -1.48
C TRP A 80 -1.62 6.36 -2.23
N ILE A 81 -2.20 5.40 -1.52
CA ILE A 81 -2.71 4.14 -2.10
C ILE A 81 -4.21 4.02 -1.82
N PRO A 82 -5.07 3.84 -2.84
CA PRO A 82 -6.49 3.61 -2.65
C PRO A 82 -6.77 2.38 -1.77
N ALA A 83 -7.71 2.51 -0.83
CA ALA A 83 -8.16 1.44 0.05
C ALA A 83 -9.62 1.67 0.50
N SER A 84 -10.21 0.66 1.12
CA SER A 84 -11.57 0.76 1.67
C SER A 84 -11.78 -0.16 2.88
N ASP A 85 -12.87 0.07 3.60
CA ASP A 85 -13.45 -0.85 4.59
C ASP A 85 -12.49 -1.30 5.71
N GLY A 86 -11.62 -0.39 6.15
CA GLY A 86 -10.60 -0.64 7.18
C GLY A 86 -9.34 -1.30 6.65
N ASN A 87 -9.23 -1.54 5.34
CA ASN A 87 -8.01 -2.03 4.73
C ASN A 87 -6.90 -0.97 4.86
N VAL A 88 -5.70 -1.43 5.19
CA VAL A 88 -4.50 -0.61 5.39
C VAL A 88 -3.34 -1.36 4.74
N PRO A 89 -2.75 -0.85 3.64
CA PRO A 89 -1.63 -1.48 2.95
C PRO A 89 -0.37 -1.64 3.82
N HIS A 90 0.56 -2.48 3.37
CA HIS A 90 1.88 -2.59 3.98
C HIS A 90 2.62 -1.24 3.88
N HIS A 91 3.55 -0.97 4.80
CA HIS A 91 4.24 0.32 4.93
C HIS A 91 3.34 1.55 5.17
N ALA A 92 2.06 1.35 5.53
CA ALA A 92 1.19 2.44 5.95
C ALA A 92 1.78 3.19 7.14
N VAL A 93 1.72 4.51 7.07
CA VAL A 93 2.22 5.40 8.12
C VAL A 93 1.24 5.38 9.29
N VAL A 94 1.73 4.91 10.44
CA VAL A 94 0.99 5.00 11.70
C VAL A 94 0.99 6.47 12.15
N GLY A 95 -0.19 7.09 12.13
CA GLY A 95 -0.40 8.48 12.51
C GLY A 95 -0.61 8.70 14.00
N GLY A 96 -1.03 7.66 14.71
CA GLY A 96 -1.36 7.76 16.12
C GLY A 96 -1.82 6.44 16.72
N ARG A 97 -2.34 6.48 17.94
CA ARG A 97 -2.83 5.30 18.67
C ARG A 97 -3.98 5.69 19.57
N THR A 98 -4.92 4.78 19.77
CA THR A 98 -5.94 4.91 20.81
C THR A 98 -5.32 4.66 22.19
N SER A 99 -6.02 5.06 23.24
CA SER A 99 -5.74 4.77 24.66
C SER A 99 -5.71 3.26 24.96
N SER A 100 -6.41 2.45 24.17
CA SER A 100 -6.32 0.98 24.23
C SER A 100 -5.11 0.38 23.51
N GLY A 101 -4.29 1.20 22.85
CA GLY A 101 -3.07 0.80 22.14
C GLY A 101 -3.28 0.47 20.65
N GLU A 102 -4.47 0.67 20.10
CA GLU A 102 -4.77 0.37 18.70
C GLU A 102 -4.16 1.42 17.77
N SER A 103 -3.49 0.97 16.71
CA SER A 103 -2.88 1.88 15.74
C SER A 103 -3.95 2.61 14.91
N LEU A 104 -3.78 3.93 14.79
CA LEU A 104 -4.51 4.79 13.85
C LEU A 104 -3.58 5.12 12.68
N TYR A 105 -4.09 4.98 11.46
CA TYR A 105 -3.31 5.23 10.23
C TYR A 105 -3.74 6.53 9.57
N ILE A 106 -2.87 7.09 8.74
CA ILE A 106 -3.17 8.33 8.03
C ILE A 106 -3.89 7.99 6.73
N GLY A 107 -5.08 8.56 6.56
CA GLY A 107 -5.81 8.52 5.31
C GLY A 107 -6.11 9.92 4.79
N ARG A 108 -6.56 9.99 3.53
CA ARG A 108 -7.26 11.15 2.98
C ARG A 108 -8.47 10.71 2.16
N ALA A 109 -9.50 11.54 2.12
CA ALA A 109 -10.70 11.32 1.32
C ALA A 109 -11.22 12.65 0.75
N PRO A 110 -11.91 12.62 -0.40
CA PRO A 110 -12.57 13.81 -0.93
C PRO A 110 -13.78 14.20 -0.06
N HIS A 111 -13.72 15.37 0.56
CA HIS A 111 -14.83 16.01 1.26
C HIS A 111 -15.11 17.37 0.60
N CYS A 112 -16.33 17.59 0.11
CA CYS A 112 -16.71 18.82 -0.59
C CYS A 112 -15.76 19.21 -1.76
N GLY A 113 -15.23 18.21 -2.48
CA GLY A 113 -14.30 18.42 -3.60
C GLY A 113 -12.83 18.63 -3.20
N ILE A 114 -12.52 18.60 -1.90
CA ILE A 114 -11.18 18.80 -1.35
C ILE A 114 -10.65 17.51 -0.75
N LEU A 115 -9.38 17.18 -0.97
CA LEU A 115 -8.73 16.06 -0.29
C LEU A 115 -8.39 16.43 1.15
N THR A 116 -9.12 15.86 2.11
CA THR A 116 -8.95 16.15 3.54
C THR A 116 -8.34 14.95 4.26
N PRO A 117 -7.29 15.14 5.09
CA PRO A 117 -6.71 14.04 5.84
C PRO A 117 -7.50 13.71 7.11
N GLY A 118 -7.25 12.53 7.66
CA GLY A 118 -7.93 12.02 8.84
C GLY A 118 -7.36 10.69 9.31
N ARG A 119 -8.04 10.08 10.29
CA ARG A 119 -7.64 8.82 10.92
C ARG A 119 -8.35 7.63 10.28
N ILE A 120 -7.61 6.61 9.88
CA ILE A 120 -8.17 5.30 9.54
C ILE A 120 -8.14 4.43 10.79
N HIS A 121 -9.29 3.84 11.12
CA HIS A 121 -9.40 2.87 12.21
C HIS A 121 -9.87 1.53 11.64
N LYS A 122 -8.95 0.55 11.64
CA LYS A 122 -9.17 -0.76 11.01
C LYS A 122 -10.41 -1.48 11.55
N LEU A 123 -10.64 -1.42 12.86
CA LEU A 123 -11.77 -2.11 13.49
C LEU A 123 -13.12 -1.47 13.17
N SER A 124 -13.18 -0.13 13.13
CA SER A 124 -14.37 0.59 12.68
C SER A 124 -14.60 0.53 11.17
N LYS A 125 -13.65 -0.06 10.41
CA LYS A 125 -13.71 -0.23 8.96
C LYS A 125 -13.92 1.05 8.15
N CYS A 126 -13.43 2.18 8.66
CA CYS A 126 -13.57 3.46 7.99
C CYS A 126 -12.44 4.43 8.34
N MET A 127 -12.35 5.47 7.51
CA MET A 127 -11.62 6.68 7.79
C MET A 127 -12.56 7.71 8.41
N PHE A 128 -12.08 8.43 9.43
CA PHE A 128 -12.77 9.57 10.03
C PHE A 128 -11.97 10.84 9.74
N LEU A 129 -12.66 11.89 9.29
CA LEU A 129 -12.04 13.20 9.06
C LEU A 129 -12.78 14.33 9.79
N PRO A 130 -12.04 15.35 10.27
CA PRO A 130 -12.61 16.52 10.90
C PRO A 130 -12.97 17.58 9.85
N PHE A 131 -14.21 18.09 9.88
CA PHE A 131 -14.62 19.23 9.05
C PHE A 131 -15.83 19.96 9.66
N GLY A 132 -15.79 21.29 9.69
CA GLY A 132 -16.94 22.11 10.05
C GLY A 132 -17.57 21.74 11.40
N TRP A 133 -16.73 21.51 12.42
CA TRP A 133 -17.12 21.12 13.78
C TRP A 133 -17.66 19.69 13.93
N LYS A 134 -17.62 18.89 12.87
CA LYS A 134 -18.13 17.51 12.86
C LYS A 134 -17.06 16.51 12.42
N GLU A 135 -17.24 15.27 12.84
CA GLU A 135 -16.54 14.12 12.29
C GLU A 135 -17.38 13.47 11.18
N PHE A 136 -16.73 13.16 10.07
CA PHE A 136 -17.33 12.43 8.95
C PHE A 136 -16.62 11.11 8.74
N SER A 137 -17.39 10.04 8.47
CA SER A 137 -16.86 8.71 8.19
C SER A 137 -16.93 8.38 6.70
N TYR A 138 -15.88 7.72 6.21
CA TYR A 138 -15.71 7.31 4.82
C TYR A 138 -15.25 5.86 4.75
N SER A 139 -15.96 5.04 3.98
CA SER A 139 -15.55 3.65 3.72
C SER A 139 -14.52 3.53 2.61
N SER A 140 -14.40 4.52 1.72
CA SER A 140 -13.40 4.58 0.64
C SER A 140 -12.47 5.76 0.85
N TYR A 141 -11.16 5.53 0.75
CA TYR A 141 -10.13 6.53 1.06
C TYR A 141 -8.80 6.16 0.41
N GLU A 142 -7.80 7.02 0.52
CA GLU A 142 -6.40 6.69 0.22
C GLU A 142 -5.59 6.62 1.52
N VAL A 143 -4.63 5.71 1.60
CA VAL A 143 -3.74 5.53 2.76
C VAL A 143 -2.37 6.10 2.46
N LEU A 144 -1.80 6.85 3.39
CA LEU A 144 -0.42 7.31 3.29
C LEU A 144 0.53 6.13 3.57
N VAL A 145 1.37 5.79 2.61
CA VAL A 145 2.40 4.74 2.74
C VAL A 145 3.78 5.34 2.53
N LYS A 146 4.80 4.79 3.20
CA LYS A 146 6.19 5.11 2.85
C LYS A 146 6.48 4.54 1.46
N LYS A 147 7.04 5.33 0.56
CA LYS A 147 7.61 4.84 -0.71
C LYS A 147 8.69 3.84 -0.33
N THR A 148 8.45 2.57 -0.59
CA THR A 148 9.51 1.57 -0.59
C THR A 148 10.41 1.87 -1.79
N GLU A 149 11.72 1.84 -1.58
CA GLU A 149 12.67 1.73 -2.71
C GLU A 149 12.24 0.56 -3.60
N ILE A 150 12.59 0.59 -4.90
CA ILE A 150 12.31 -0.57 -5.76
C ILE A 150 13.14 -1.72 -5.20
N MET A 151 12.45 -2.55 -4.45
CA MET A 151 12.91 -3.78 -3.89
C MET A 151 12.89 -4.77 -5.05
N VAL A 152 14.07 -5.16 -5.55
CA VAL A 152 14.18 -6.26 -6.54
C VAL A 152 14.77 -7.48 -5.85
N ALA A 153 14.38 -8.65 -6.36
CA ALA A 153 15.06 -9.88 -6.01
C ALA A 153 16.55 -9.71 -6.33
N PRO A 154 17.47 -10.19 -5.47
CA PRO A 154 18.89 -10.17 -5.77
C PRO A 154 19.12 -10.76 -7.18
N ILE A 155 19.80 -10.02 -8.06
CA ILE A 155 20.23 -10.55 -9.36
C ILE A 155 21.34 -11.56 -9.05
N GLY A 156 20.98 -12.84 -8.91
CA GLY A 156 21.93 -13.92 -8.63
C GLY A 156 21.34 -15.09 -7.85
N ASP A 157 20.47 -14.82 -6.86
CA ASP A 157 19.88 -15.82 -5.95
C ASP A 157 18.34 -15.73 -5.94
N SER A 158 17.72 -15.71 -7.13
CA SER A 158 16.26 -15.66 -7.23
C SER A 158 15.63 -16.94 -6.66
N LEU A 159 14.45 -16.81 -6.04
CA LEU A 159 13.59 -17.94 -5.66
C LEU A 159 13.54 -18.99 -6.79
N LYS A 160 13.75 -20.27 -6.44
CA LYS A 160 13.70 -21.37 -7.41
C LYS A 160 13.07 -22.62 -6.80
N TRP A 161 12.14 -23.21 -7.55
CA TRP A 161 11.61 -24.54 -7.28
C TRP A 161 12.38 -25.56 -8.11
N VAL A 162 12.81 -26.64 -7.48
CA VAL A 162 13.47 -27.75 -8.16
C VAL A 162 12.82 -29.06 -7.76
N TRP A 163 12.73 -29.99 -8.71
CA TRP A 163 12.35 -31.37 -8.39
C TRP A 163 13.31 -31.94 -7.37
N PHE A 164 12.77 -32.59 -6.34
CA PHE A 164 13.59 -33.17 -5.30
C PHE A 164 14.53 -34.25 -5.87
N SER A 165 15.79 -34.20 -5.42
CA SER A 165 16.79 -35.23 -5.63
C SER A 165 17.55 -35.43 -4.31
N PRO A 166 17.92 -36.66 -3.93
CA PRO A 166 18.74 -36.91 -2.75
C PRO A 166 20.14 -36.27 -2.83
N ASP A 167 20.56 -35.82 -4.02
CA ASP A 167 21.87 -35.17 -4.23
C ASP A 167 21.84 -33.65 -3.97
N ILE A 168 20.67 -33.06 -3.66
CA ILE A 168 20.57 -31.64 -3.30
C ILE A 168 21.23 -31.41 -1.94
N ASP A 169 22.10 -30.41 -1.84
CA ASP A 169 22.68 -30.01 -0.56
C ASP A 169 21.58 -29.43 0.35
N GLU A 170 21.48 -29.96 1.57
CA GLU A 170 20.49 -29.51 2.56
C GLU A 170 20.66 -28.01 2.88
N SER A 171 21.87 -27.45 2.74
CA SER A 171 22.10 -26.01 2.96
C SER A 171 21.42 -25.11 1.94
N ASP A 172 21.07 -25.65 0.77
CA ASP A 172 20.37 -24.89 -0.28
C ASP A 172 18.85 -24.87 -0.06
N LEU A 173 18.31 -25.73 0.81
CA LEU A 173 16.87 -25.85 1.05
C LEU A 173 16.36 -24.74 1.98
N VAL A 174 15.16 -24.22 1.71
CA VAL A 174 14.53 -23.23 2.59
C VAL A 174 13.98 -23.89 3.86
N HIS A 175 14.68 -23.66 4.98
CA HIS A 175 14.32 -24.17 6.30
C HIS A 175 13.01 -23.57 6.82
N ALA A 176 12.11 -24.45 7.25
CA ALA A 176 10.80 -24.12 7.77
C ALA A 176 10.70 -24.31 9.28
N GLY A 177 11.47 -25.25 9.85
CA GLY A 177 11.45 -25.62 11.25
C GLY A 177 12.25 -26.88 11.52
N ASP A 178 12.15 -27.41 12.73
CA ASP A 178 12.88 -28.62 13.14
C ASP A 178 11.90 -29.77 13.42
N HIS A 179 12.32 -30.99 13.13
CA HIS A 179 11.60 -32.24 13.37
C HIS A 179 12.47 -33.19 14.23
N PRO A 180 11.90 -34.11 15.03
CA PRO A 180 12.69 -35.03 15.86
C PRO A 180 13.73 -35.88 15.11
N THR A 181 13.54 -36.11 13.81
CA THR A 181 14.43 -36.91 12.96
C THR A 181 15.37 -36.08 12.08
N GLY A 182 15.15 -34.76 11.96
CA GLY A 182 15.87 -33.92 11.01
C GLY A 182 15.24 -32.53 10.85
N SER A 183 15.52 -31.85 9.76
CA SER A 183 15.01 -30.50 9.49
C SER A 183 13.71 -30.55 8.67
N LEU A 184 12.81 -29.59 8.88
CA LEU A 184 11.64 -29.35 8.03
C LEU A 184 11.98 -28.33 6.95
N PHE A 185 11.65 -28.66 5.71
CA PHE A 185 11.85 -27.81 4.55
C PHE A 185 10.54 -27.54 3.82
N ILE A 186 10.54 -26.43 3.08
CA ILE A 186 9.46 -26.07 2.19
C ILE A 186 9.47 -26.97 0.95
N ALA A 187 8.37 -27.68 0.76
CA ALA A 187 8.11 -28.49 -0.42
C ALA A 187 6.74 -28.16 -1.02
N ARG A 188 6.49 -28.61 -2.25
CA ARG A 188 5.17 -28.57 -2.87
C ARG A 188 4.97 -29.77 -3.78
N ALA A 189 3.71 -30.17 -3.97
CA ALA A 189 3.38 -31.29 -4.84
C ALA A 189 2.03 -31.08 -5.54
N HIS A 190 1.87 -31.73 -6.69
CA HIS A 190 0.60 -31.79 -7.40
C HIS A 190 -0.35 -32.81 -6.76
N HIS A 191 -1.60 -32.41 -6.56
CA HIS A 191 -2.66 -33.29 -6.11
C HIS A 191 -4.02 -32.81 -6.61
N ALA A 192 -4.79 -33.69 -7.23
CA ALA A 192 -6.14 -33.40 -7.75
C ALA A 192 -6.22 -32.12 -8.62
N GLY A 193 -5.16 -31.83 -9.40
CA GLY A 193 -5.06 -30.64 -10.26
C GLY A 193 -4.58 -29.37 -9.57
N ASP A 194 -4.45 -29.37 -8.25
CA ASP A 194 -3.86 -28.28 -7.48
C ASP A 194 -2.34 -28.49 -7.34
N LEU A 195 -1.60 -27.38 -7.25
CA LEU A 195 -0.21 -27.36 -6.79
C LEU A 195 -0.20 -26.81 -5.35
N ILE A 196 0.23 -27.63 -4.39
CA ILE A 196 0.01 -27.36 -2.97
C ILE A 196 1.33 -27.35 -2.22
N PRO A 197 1.67 -26.28 -1.47
CA PRO A 197 2.83 -26.26 -0.58
C PRO A 197 2.58 -27.09 0.69
N GLY A 198 3.64 -27.67 1.22
CA GLY A 198 3.65 -28.54 2.38
C GLY A 198 5.06 -28.68 2.97
N LYS A 199 5.32 -29.83 3.58
CA LYS A 199 6.58 -30.11 4.30
C LYS A 199 7.35 -31.26 3.67
N TYR A 200 8.68 -31.15 3.69
CA TYR A 200 9.62 -32.25 3.52
C TYR A 200 10.46 -32.35 4.80
N VAL A 201 10.74 -33.57 5.27
CA VAL A 201 11.55 -33.82 6.47
C VAL A 201 12.83 -34.53 6.06
N SER A 202 14.00 -33.95 6.34
CA SER A 202 15.28 -34.63 6.12
C SER A 202 15.45 -35.81 7.08
N ASN A 203 16.20 -36.82 6.64
CA ASN A 203 16.53 -38.02 7.44
C ASN A 203 15.32 -38.77 8.01
N ASN A 204 14.16 -38.69 7.34
CA ASN A 204 12.98 -39.45 7.73
C ASN A 204 13.20 -40.95 7.47
N PRO A 205 13.08 -41.83 8.49
CA PRO A 205 13.27 -43.28 8.31
C PRO A 205 12.28 -43.92 7.33
N ALA A 206 11.11 -43.30 7.12
CA ALA A 206 10.13 -43.78 6.16
C ALA A 206 10.57 -43.57 4.70
N GLY A 207 11.48 -42.63 4.45
CA GLY A 207 11.93 -42.24 3.11
C GLY A 207 11.69 -40.76 2.82
N ASN A 208 12.04 -40.34 1.60
CA ASN A 208 11.92 -38.96 1.16
C ASN A 208 10.53 -38.70 0.56
N PHE A 209 9.67 -38.01 1.33
CA PHE A 209 8.32 -37.66 0.88
C PHE A 209 7.97 -36.23 1.23
N CYS A 210 7.18 -35.60 0.37
CA CYS A 210 6.46 -34.38 0.67
C CYS A 210 5.10 -34.74 1.27
N HIS A 211 4.70 -34.01 2.30
CA HIS A 211 3.39 -34.11 2.92
C HIS A 211 2.65 -32.80 2.65
N ILE A 212 1.43 -32.89 2.13
CA ILE A 212 0.58 -31.74 1.80
C ILE A 212 -0.78 -31.85 2.50
N ALA A 213 -1.38 -30.72 2.83
CA ALA A 213 -2.73 -30.65 3.38
C ALA A 213 -3.76 -30.57 2.25
N TYR A 214 -4.72 -31.51 2.19
CA TYR A 214 -5.81 -31.47 1.21
C TYR A 214 -7.07 -32.18 1.70
N GLY A 215 -8.22 -31.50 1.62
CA GLY A 215 -9.54 -32.13 1.81
C GLY A 215 -9.75 -32.74 3.20
N GLY A 216 -9.21 -32.11 4.25
CA GLY A 216 -9.27 -32.65 5.61
C GLY A 216 -8.16 -33.66 5.95
N GLN A 217 -7.30 -34.04 5.01
CA GLN A 217 -6.30 -35.09 5.19
C GLN A 217 -4.86 -34.58 4.97
N GLU A 218 -3.89 -35.29 5.57
CA GLU A 218 -2.49 -35.23 5.18
C GLU A 218 -2.24 -36.23 4.05
N ILE A 219 -1.76 -35.75 2.91
CA ILE A 219 -1.48 -36.55 1.72
C ILE A 219 0.03 -36.66 1.54
N VAL A 220 0.52 -37.89 1.40
CA VAL A 220 1.94 -38.19 1.15
C VAL A 220 2.21 -38.25 -0.35
N LYS A 221 3.30 -37.62 -0.80
CA LYS A 221 3.71 -37.48 -2.19
C LYS A 221 5.18 -37.82 -2.35
N ASP A 222 5.49 -38.72 -3.27
CA ASP A 222 6.83 -39.15 -3.67
C ASP A 222 7.42 -38.28 -4.78
N GLN A 223 6.58 -37.69 -5.62
CA GLN A 223 6.94 -36.69 -6.62
C GLN A 223 6.62 -35.29 -6.12
N PHE A 224 7.66 -34.50 -5.84
CA PHE A 224 7.54 -33.17 -5.28
C PHE A 224 8.72 -32.26 -5.65
N GLU A 225 8.49 -30.97 -5.51
CA GLU A 225 9.52 -29.94 -5.63
C GLU A 225 9.87 -29.40 -4.25
N VAL A 226 11.12 -28.98 -4.08
CA VAL A 226 11.61 -28.25 -2.91
C VAL A 226 11.95 -26.82 -3.29
N LEU A 227 11.77 -25.91 -2.34
CA LEU A 227 12.17 -24.52 -2.49
C LEU A 227 13.65 -24.39 -2.09
N ILE A 228 14.46 -23.83 -2.99
CA ILE A 228 15.89 -23.62 -2.75
C ILE A 228 16.28 -22.13 -2.78
N ASN A 229 17.53 -21.88 -2.41
CA ASN A 229 18.22 -20.60 -2.29
C ASN A 229 17.95 -19.86 -0.96
N THR A 230 18.64 -18.73 -0.80
CA THR A 230 18.56 -17.87 0.39
C THR A 230 17.74 -16.60 0.11
N GLY A 231 17.74 -15.65 1.04
CA GLY A 231 17.03 -14.39 0.87
C GLY A 231 15.54 -14.48 1.20
N PHE A 232 15.19 -15.26 2.22
CA PHE A 232 13.82 -15.35 2.72
C PHE A 232 13.74 -14.94 4.19
N LYS A 233 12.59 -14.42 4.60
CA LYS A 233 12.25 -14.21 6.01
C LYS A 233 10.81 -14.60 6.29
N TRP A 234 10.57 -14.91 7.56
CA TRP A 234 9.25 -15.21 8.09
C TRP A 234 8.66 -13.95 8.73
N ILE A 235 7.42 -13.61 8.38
CA ILE A 235 6.68 -12.48 8.98
C ILE A 235 5.40 -13.01 9.62
N SER A 236 5.21 -12.73 10.91
CA SER A 236 4.01 -13.15 11.65
C SER A 236 2.77 -12.35 11.21
N GLU A 237 1.73 -13.08 10.81
CA GLU A 237 0.48 -12.53 10.30
C GLU A 237 -0.72 -13.38 10.71
N SER A 238 -1.93 -12.96 10.32
CA SER A 238 -3.15 -13.70 10.63
C SER A 238 -4.29 -13.46 9.64
N ASN A 239 -5.34 -14.29 9.77
CA ASN A 239 -6.67 -14.05 9.19
C ASN A 239 -6.69 -13.86 7.67
N GLY A 240 -5.84 -14.59 6.93
CA GLY A 240 -5.75 -14.55 5.47
C GLY A 240 -4.92 -13.39 4.92
N TYR A 241 -4.31 -12.57 5.78
CA TYR A 241 -3.37 -11.57 5.35
C TYR A 241 -2.08 -12.22 4.84
N VAL A 242 -1.56 -11.67 3.76
CA VAL A 242 -0.35 -12.10 3.06
C VAL A 242 0.36 -10.81 2.60
N PRO A 243 1.58 -10.53 3.09
CA PRO A 243 2.35 -9.34 2.71
C PRO A 243 2.68 -9.25 1.20
N GLU A 244 3.15 -8.09 0.76
CA GLU A 244 3.81 -7.98 -0.55
C GLU A 244 5.09 -8.82 -0.56
N ASN A 245 5.44 -9.38 -1.73
CA ASN A 245 6.60 -10.27 -1.92
C ASN A 245 6.51 -11.60 -1.16
N SER A 246 5.31 -11.98 -0.71
CA SER A 246 5.06 -13.33 -0.21
C SER A 246 5.29 -14.37 -1.29
N VAL A 247 5.92 -15.47 -0.88
CA VAL A 247 6.22 -16.57 -1.77
C VAL A 247 4.94 -17.31 -2.13
N VAL A 248 4.66 -17.40 -3.43
CA VAL A 248 3.59 -18.24 -3.98
C VAL A 248 4.02 -19.70 -3.87
N GLY A 249 3.24 -20.48 -3.12
CA GLY A 249 3.47 -21.92 -2.93
C GLY A 249 2.85 -22.77 -4.04
N GLY A 250 1.82 -22.25 -4.70
CA GLY A 250 1.15 -22.92 -5.81
C GLY A 250 -0.18 -22.27 -6.14
N GLN A 251 -1.02 -23.01 -6.86
CA GLN A 251 -2.31 -22.56 -7.35
C GLN A 251 -3.30 -23.72 -7.33
N SER A 252 -4.55 -23.45 -6.95
CA SER A 252 -5.65 -24.40 -7.11
C SER A 252 -6.15 -24.45 -8.54
N MET A 253 -6.85 -25.51 -8.91
CA MET A 253 -7.53 -25.69 -10.19
C MET A 253 -8.54 -24.57 -10.48
N SER A 254 -9.10 -23.94 -9.45
CA SER A 254 -10.00 -22.79 -9.58
C SER A 254 -9.28 -21.47 -9.89
N GLY A 255 -7.94 -21.47 -9.91
CA GLY A 255 -7.10 -20.30 -10.13
C GLY A 255 -6.72 -19.56 -8.85
N GLU A 256 -7.21 -19.97 -7.67
CA GLU A 256 -6.81 -19.35 -6.39
C GLU A 256 -5.32 -19.62 -6.11
N THR A 257 -4.54 -18.54 -5.99
CA THR A 257 -3.14 -18.57 -5.55
C THR A 257 -3.08 -18.91 -4.06
N VAL A 258 -2.23 -19.89 -3.71
CA VAL A 258 -1.92 -20.23 -2.32
C VAL A 258 -0.49 -19.82 -1.98
N TYR A 259 -0.29 -19.35 -0.76
CA TYR A 259 0.99 -18.83 -0.30
C TYR A 259 1.62 -19.77 0.73
N ILE A 260 2.93 -19.63 0.91
CA ILE A 260 3.68 -20.43 1.87
C ILE A 260 3.59 -19.79 3.23
N GLY A 261 3.11 -20.56 4.20
CA GLY A 261 3.16 -20.20 5.60
C GLY A 261 3.72 -21.33 6.45
N ARG A 262 3.95 -21.02 7.72
CA ARG A 262 4.17 -22.02 8.77
C ARG A 262 3.45 -21.60 10.05
N THR A 263 3.19 -22.56 10.92
CA THR A 263 2.64 -22.27 12.25
C THR A 263 3.18 -23.27 13.27
N MET A 264 3.19 -22.87 14.53
CA MET A 264 3.66 -23.70 15.64
C MET A 264 2.60 -24.76 15.96
N HIS A 265 2.92 -26.03 15.75
CA HIS A 265 2.08 -27.17 16.08
C HIS A 265 2.91 -28.24 16.79
N ASN A 266 2.49 -28.66 17.98
CA ASN A 266 3.20 -29.67 18.80
C ASN A 266 4.70 -29.38 18.96
N GLY A 267 5.07 -28.12 19.18
CA GLY A 267 6.46 -27.69 19.37
C GLY A 267 7.29 -27.57 18.08
N GLN A 268 6.67 -27.74 16.91
CA GLN A 268 7.34 -27.66 15.61
C GLN A 268 6.70 -26.60 14.72
N ASN A 269 7.53 -25.79 14.07
CA ASN A 269 7.07 -24.91 13.00
C ASN A 269 6.77 -25.73 11.75
N THR A 270 5.50 -26.00 11.49
CA THR A 270 5.06 -26.85 10.39
C THR A 270 4.62 -26.00 9.20
N PRO A 271 5.22 -26.16 8.01
CA PRO A 271 4.81 -25.40 6.83
C PRO A 271 3.54 -25.96 6.17
N GLY A 272 2.82 -25.09 5.46
CA GLY A 272 1.58 -25.44 4.78
C GLY A 272 1.06 -24.34 3.85
N LYS A 273 -0.19 -24.48 3.41
CA LYS A 273 -0.84 -23.57 2.46
C LYS A 273 -1.62 -22.48 3.19
N ILE A 274 -1.35 -21.21 2.88
CA ILE A 274 -2.18 -20.09 3.30
C ILE A 274 -3.25 -19.87 2.23
N CYS A 275 -4.51 -19.95 2.65
CA CYS A 275 -5.67 -19.66 1.81
C CYS A 275 -6.29 -18.32 2.24
N ARG A 276 -6.12 -17.29 1.40
CA ARG A 276 -6.59 -15.93 1.70
C ARG A 276 -8.12 -15.88 1.84
N ARG A 277 -8.85 -16.64 1.01
CA ARG A 277 -10.32 -16.69 1.07
C ARG A 277 -10.82 -17.31 2.38
N SER A 278 -10.22 -18.42 2.80
CA SER A 278 -10.57 -19.14 4.03
C SER A 278 -10.02 -18.46 5.30
N LYS A 279 -9.12 -17.49 5.14
CA LYS A 279 -8.52 -16.70 6.23
C LYS A 279 -7.69 -17.52 7.23
N CYS A 280 -7.03 -18.58 6.75
CA CYS A 280 -6.23 -19.48 7.57
C CYS A 280 -5.06 -20.10 6.79
N ILE A 281 -4.10 -20.63 7.54
CA ILE A 281 -3.14 -21.63 7.07
C ILE A 281 -3.72 -23.03 7.28
N TYR A 282 -3.43 -23.96 6.38
CA TYR A 282 -3.65 -25.39 6.54
C TYR A 282 -2.31 -26.13 6.53
N ILE A 283 -2.03 -26.90 7.58
CA ILE A 283 -0.81 -27.70 7.72
C ILE A 283 -1.11 -29.20 7.66
N PRO A 284 -0.21 -30.02 7.10
CA PRO A 284 -0.30 -31.47 7.16
C PRO A 284 0.32 -32.00 8.47
N PHE A 285 -0.49 -32.63 9.33
CA PHE A 285 -0.01 -33.29 10.55
C PHE A 285 -1.00 -34.39 11.00
N GLY A 286 -0.88 -35.60 10.46
CA GLY A 286 -1.84 -36.71 10.57
C GLY A 286 -3.15 -36.45 9.83
N ASN A 287 -3.65 -35.22 9.88
CA ASN A 287 -4.79 -34.69 9.14
C ASN A 287 -4.45 -33.29 8.60
N GLU A 288 -5.37 -32.67 7.86
CA GLU A 288 -5.30 -31.23 7.56
C GLU A 288 -5.79 -30.44 8.77
N ILE A 289 -4.92 -29.59 9.33
CA ILE A 289 -5.21 -28.77 10.52
C ILE A 289 -5.14 -27.30 10.14
N SER A 290 -6.14 -26.51 10.52
CA SER A 290 -6.20 -25.08 10.20
C SER A 290 -5.85 -24.17 11.38
N TYR A 291 -5.08 -23.10 11.13
CA TYR A 291 -4.78 -22.05 12.11
C TYR A 291 -5.04 -20.66 11.53
N LYS A 292 -5.43 -19.71 12.39
CA LYS A 292 -5.62 -18.29 12.00
C LYS A 292 -4.36 -17.45 12.18
N GLU A 293 -3.43 -17.90 13.01
CA GLU A 293 -2.14 -17.26 13.29
C GLU A 293 -1.03 -18.09 12.64
N TYR A 294 -0.17 -17.43 11.88
CA TYR A 294 0.87 -18.08 11.10
C TYR A 294 1.97 -17.09 10.73
N ASP A 295 3.16 -17.60 10.41
CA ASP A 295 4.18 -16.82 9.72
C ASP A 295 4.02 -17.01 8.20
N VAL A 296 4.23 -15.96 7.44
CA VAL A 296 4.27 -15.97 5.96
C VAL A 296 5.71 -15.92 5.49
N LEU A 297 6.06 -16.78 4.54
CA LEU A 297 7.36 -16.70 3.87
C LEU A 297 7.36 -15.55 2.87
N VAL A 298 8.28 -14.60 3.03
CA VAL A 298 8.47 -13.50 2.08
C VAL A 298 9.91 -13.49 1.55
N GLN A 299 10.06 -13.09 0.29
CA GLN A 299 11.38 -12.86 -0.28
C GLN A 299 11.95 -11.54 0.27
N ILE A 300 13.18 -11.60 0.79
CA ILE A 300 13.97 -10.42 1.14
C ILE A 300 14.47 -9.84 -0.17
N LEU A 301 13.99 -8.65 -0.46
CA LEU A 301 14.43 -7.88 -1.61
C LEU A 301 15.54 -6.94 -1.16
N GLN A 302 16.50 -6.65 -2.05
CA GLN A 302 17.53 -5.68 -1.76
C GLN A 302 17.11 -4.29 -2.27
N PRO A 303 17.38 -3.22 -1.50
CA PRO A 303 17.21 -1.87 -1.95
C PRO A 303 18.10 -1.62 -3.17
N GLN A 304 17.51 -1.33 -4.34
CA GLN A 304 18.26 -0.74 -5.44
C GLN A 304 18.14 0.78 -5.35
N PRO A 305 19.27 1.52 -5.47
CA PRO A 305 19.21 2.97 -5.60
C PRO A 305 18.29 3.31 -6.77
N VAL A 306 17.25 4.07 -6.44
CA VAL A 306 16.15 4.42 -7.33
C VAL A 306 16.65 5.46 -8.33
N SER A 307 17.41 5.03 -9.34
CA SER A 307 17.84 5.90 -10.44
C SER A 307 16.93 5.81 -11.67
N ASN A 308 15.95 4.89 -11.68
CA ASN A 308 15.20 4.54 -12.89
C ASN A 308 13.67 4.50 -12.73
N TYR A 309 13.06 5.36 -11.92
CA TYR A 309 11.66 5.72 -12.23
C TYR A 309 11.67 6.55 -13.51
N ARG A 310 11.31 5.93 -14.63
CA ARG A 310 10.74 6.71 -15.73
C ARG A 310 9.30 7.02 -15.32
N SER A 311 9.06 8.23 -14.84
CA SER A 311 7.72 8.78 -14.87
C SER A 311 7.23 8.72 -16.32
N SER A 312 6.15 7.96 -16.55
CA SER A 312 5.47 7.98 -17.84
C SER A 312 4.36 8.98 -17.76
N VAL A 313 4.37 9.96 -18.66
CA VAL A 313 3.30 10.94 -18.79
C VAL A 313 2.40 10.57 -19.96
N GLU A 314 1.10 10.78 -19.80
CA GLU A 314 0.12 10.63 -20.88
C GLU A 314 -0.80 11.84 -20.95
N TRP A 315 -1.47 12.00 -22.09
CA TRP A 315 -2.45 13.06 -22.31
C TRP A 315 -3.86 12.48 -22.20
N VAL A 316 -4.64 12.99 -21.24
CA VAL A 316 -6.01 12.54 -20.97
C VAL A 316 -7.01 13.60 -21.41
N SER A 317 -7.96 13.23 -22.25
CA SER A 317 -9.01 14.16 -22.70
C SER A 317 -9.99 14.53 -21.58
N VAL A 318 -10.14 15.83 -21.39
CA VAL A 318 -11.02 16.50 -20.42
C VAL A 318 -12.09 17.29 -21.20
N GLY A 319 -13.35 17.20 -20.73
CA GLY A 319 -14.53 17.80 -21.37
C GLY A 319 -15.62 16.77 -21.71
N LYS A 320 -16.83 17.25 -22.04
CA LYS A 320 -18.01 16.43 -22.41
C LYS A 320 -18.45 15.40 -21.34
N GLY A 321 -18.45 15.79 -20.07
CA GLY A 321 -18.94 14.95 -18.96
C GLY A 321 -17.92 13.96 -18.40
N ARG A 322 -16.66 14.00 -18.85
CA ARG A 322 -15.57 13.23 -18.24
C ARG A 322 -15.03 13.91 -16.98
N PRO A 323 -14.77 13.17 -15.88
CA PRO A 323 -14.26 13.73 -14.64
C PRO A 323 -12.80 14.21 -14.80
N TRP A 324 -12.41 15.16 -13.96
CA TRP A 324 -11.03 15.66 -13.90
C TRP A 324 -10.07 14.57 -13.38
N PRO A 325 -8.94 14.30 -14.06
CA PRO A 325 -7.98 13.30 -13.59
C PRO A 325 -7.24 13.79 -12.34
N THR A 326 -7.24 12.98 -11.29
CA THR A 326 -6.64 13.30 -9.99
C THR A 326 -5.10 13.36 -10.02
N ASN A 327 -4.48 12.79 -11.04
CA ASN A 327 -3.04 12.76 -11.28
C ASN A 327 -2.58 13.76 -12.37
N ALA A 328 -3.36 14.82 -12.62
CA ALA A 328 -2.97 15.88 -13.54
C ALA A 328 -1.69 16.60 -13.10
N VAL A 329 -0.79 16.85 -14.05
CA VAL A 329 0.50 17.49 -13.80
C VAL A 329 0.32 18.98 -13.62
N ALA A 330 0.58 19.46 -12.40
CA ALA A 330 0.59 20.89 -12.10
C ALA A 330 1.82 21.57 -12.74
N ALA A 331 1.59 22.72 -13.37
CA ALA A 331 2.60 23.52 -14.06
C ALA A 331 2.96 24.81 -13.29
N GLY A 332 2.05 25.27 -12.43
CA GLY A 332 2.20 26.56 -11.76
C GLY A 332 1.01 26.88 -10.87
N ILE A 333 1.08 28.05 -10.22
CA ILE A 333 0.02 28.58 -9.36
C ILE A 333 -0.24 30.02 -9.78
N TYR A 334 -1.49 30.33 -10.10
CA TYR A 334 -1.95 31.69 -10.36
C TYR A 334 -2.62 32.25 -9.09
N ARG A 335 -2.29 33.49 -8.73
CA ARG A 335 -2.82 34.16 -7.53
C ARG A 335 -3.58 35.40 -7.96
N GLU A 336 -4.86 35.48 -7.62
CA GLU A 336 -5.70 36.64 -7.93
C GLU A 336 -6.74 36.85 -6.82
N PHE A 337 -6.88 38.10 -6.34
CA PHE A 337 -7.83 38.49 -5.29
C PHE A 337 -7.81 37.62 -4.02
N GLY A 338 -6.64 37.10 -3.64
CA GLY A 338 -6.47 36.24 -2.47
C GLY A 338 -6.75 34.74 -2.72
N ASN A 339 -7.22 34.37 -3.91
CA ASN A 339 -7.42 32.97 -4.30
C ASN A 339 -6.16 32.43 -5.00
N CYS A 340 -5.86 31.14 -4.77
CA CYS A 340 -4.80 30.41 -5.45
C CYS A 340 -5.40 29.35 -6.37
N PHE A 341 -5.04 29.38 -7.65
CA PHE A 341 -5.50 28.43 -8.65
C PHE A 341 -4.31 27.64 -9.19
N THR A 342 -4.35 26.32 -9.02
CA THR A 342 -3.36 25.43 -9.65
C THR A 342 -3.57 25.42 -11.16
N GLN A 343 -2.52 25.77 -11.89
CA GLN A 343 -2.46 25.65 -13.34
C GLN A 343 -1.93 24.28 -13.71
N TYR A 344 -2.59 23.59 -14.63
CA TYR A 344 -2.18 22.26 -15.11
C TYR A 344 -1.67 22.32 -16.54
N ILE A 345 -0.69 21.48 -16.88
CA ILE A 345 -0.18 21.38 -18.25
C ILE A 345 -1.28 20.80 -19.15
N ALA A 346 -1.69 21.54 -20.17
CA ALA A 346 -2.75 21.13 -21.06
C ALA A 346 -2.41 21.43 -22.52
N ARG A 347 -3.07 20.72 -23.43
CA ARG A 347 -2.93 20.91 -24.87
C ARG A 347 -4.27 20.82 -25.57
N ARG A 348 -4.33 21.40 -26.76
CA ARG A 348 -5.48 21.27 -27.66
C ARG A 348 -5.07 21.43 -29.12
N ARG A 349 -5.84 20.85 -30.04
CA ARG A 349 -5.75 21.21 -31.46
C ARG A 349 -6.47 22.54 -31.72
N HIS A 350 -5.76 23.49 -32.32
CA HIS A 350 -6.31 24.76 -32.80
C HIS A 350 -5.98 24.89 -34.30
N GLY A 351 -6.98 24.68 -35.16
CA GLY A 351 -6.76 24.50 -36.60
C GLY A 351 -5.87 23.28 -36.87
N ASN A 352 -4.79 23.48 -37.63
CA ASN A 352 -3.81 22.43 -37.94
C ASN A 352 -2.70 22.28 -36.89
N ASN A 353 -2.68 23.13 -35.84
CA ASN A 353 -1.63 23.15 -34.84
C ASN A 353 -2.07 22.45 -33.55
N VAL A 354 -1.11 21.88 -32.82
CA VAL A 354 -1.28 21.53 -31.41
C VAL A 354 -0.70 22.68 -30.60
N VAL A 355 -1.53 23.30 -29.77
CA VAL A 355 -1.12 24.37 -28.87
C VAL A 355 -1.00 23.82 -27.45
N ILE A 356 0.05 24.23 -26.75
CA ILE A 356 0.24 23.98 -25.32
C ILE A 356 -0.19 25.23 -24.57
N GLY A 357 -0.80 25.05 -23.42
CA GLY A 357 -1.21 26.11 -22.52
C GLY A 357 -1.46 25.56 -21.14
N TYR A 358 -2.31 26.24 -20.38
CA TYR A 358 -2.63 25.88 -19.02
C TYR A 358 -4.12 25.65 -18.86
N ALA A 359 -4.50 24.80 -17.92
CA ALA A 359 -5.90 24.54 -17.59
C ALA A 359 -6.17 24.71 -16.10
N TYR A 360 -7.42 25.03 -15.78
CA TYR A 360 -7.96 25.02 -14.42
C TYR A 360 -9.15 24.07 -14.33
N ASN A 361 -9.41 23.59 -13.12
CA ASN A 361 -10.64 22.90 -12.78
C ASN A 361 -11.46 23.78 -11.83
N TYR A 362 -12.37 24.57 -12.39
CA TYR A 362 -13.25 25.47 -11.62
C TYR A 362 -14.56 24.78 -11.23
N TYR A 363 -15.32 25.40 -10.32
CA TYR A 363 -16.65 24.94 -9.90
C TYR A 363 -17.66 24.86 -11.06
N ASP A 364 -17.51 25.70 -12.09
CA ASP A 364 -18.32 25.69 -13.30
C ASP A 364 -17.74 24.78 -14.41
N GLY A 365 -16.70 24.01 -14.08
CA GLY A 365 -16.08 23.00 -14.93
C GLY A 365 -14.70 23.38 -15.46
N PRO A 366 -14.03 22.44 -16.14
CA PRO A 366 -12.66 22.61 -16.59
C PRO A 366 -12.55 23.56 -17.80
N ILE A 367 -11.53 24.42 -17.78
CA ILE A 367 -11.25 25.37 -18.87
C ILE A 367 -9.74 25.40 -19.16
N PHE A 368 -9.40 25.32 -20.44
CA PHE A 368 -8.05 25.46 -20.98
C PHE A 368 -7.85 26.85 -21.59
N TYR A 369 -6.66 27.42 -21.42
CA TYR A 369 -6.23 28.73 -21.92
C TYR A 369 -4.89 28.63 -22.63
N PHE A 370 -4.71 29.39 -23.71
CA PHE A 370 -3.43 29.58 -24.39
C PHE A 370 -3.38 30.95 -25.08
N GLY A 371 -2.17 31.47 -25.27
CA GLY A 371 -1.95 32.73 -26.00
C GLY A 371 -1.91 32.53 -27.52
N TRP A 372 -2.54 33.43 -28.27
CA TRP A 372 -2.54 33.47 -29.73
C TRP A 372 -2.74 34.89 -30.25
N HIS A 373 -1.75 35.44 -30.98
CA HIS A 373 -1.76 36.81 -31.53
C HIS A 373 -2.23 37.87 -30.50
N ASP A 374 -1.52 37.94 -29.37
CA ASP A 374 -1.77 38.90 -28.27
C ASP A 374 -3.15 38.79 -27.61
N LYS A 375 -3.85 37.68 -27.83
CA LYS A 375 -5.11 37.34 -27.15
C LYS A 375 -4.96 36.02 -26.42
N GLU A 376 -5.67 35.90 -25.32
CA GLU A 376 -5.88 34.62 -24.68
C GLU A 376 -7.16 33.98 -25.23
N ILE A 377 -7.06 32.70 -25.61
CA ILE A 377 -8.16 31.92 -26.16
C ILE A 377 -8.44 30.77 -25.20
N SER A 378 -9.72 30.47 -24.97
CA SER A 378 -10.14 29.41 -24.06
C SER A 378 -11.02 28.34 -24.71
N TYR A 379 -10.96 27.12 -24.16
CA TYR A 379 -11.77 25.96 -24.58
C TYR A 379 -12.19 25.10 -23.38
N ARG A 380 -13.33 24.40 -23.51
CA ARG A 380 -13.84 23.45 -22.49
C ARG A 380 -13.61 21.97 -22.81
N ASP A 381 -13.06 21.70 -23.99
CA ASP A 381 -12.60 20.39 -24.41
C ASP A 381 -11.10 20.46 -24.73
N PHE A 382 -10.27 19.63 -24.10
CA PHE A 382 -8.81 19.67 -24.23
C PHE A 382 -8.20 18.38 -23.67
N ASP A 383 -6.88 18.20 -23.80
CA ASP A 383 -6.18 17.14 -23.07
C ASP A 383 -5.36 17.77 -21.93
N VAL A 384 -5.35 17.14 -20.76
CA VAL A 384 -4.45 17.49 -19.66
C VAL A 384 -3.35 16.43 -19.55
N LEU A 385 -2.12 16.86 -19.25
CA LEU A 385 -1.02 15.94 -18.99
C LEU A 385 -1.25 15.30 -17.62
N VAL A 386 -1.13 13.98 -17.53
CA VAL A 386 -1.17 13.25 -16.27
C VAL A 386 0.12 12.46 -16.11
N GLU A 387 0.57 12.31 -14.86
CA GLU A 387 1.74 11.50 -14.53
C GLU A 387 1.30 10.16 -13.95
N HIS A 388 1.87 9.08 -14.47
CA HIS A 388 1.77 7.77 -13.87
C HIS A 388 3.05 7.47 -13.11
N THR A 389 2.94 7.26 -11.81
CA THR A 389 3.95 6.53 -11.07
C THR A 389 3.89 5.08 -11.55
N ALA A 390 4.98 4.58 -12.15
CA ALA A 390 5.04 3.25 -12.73
C ALA A 390 4.47 2.19 -11.77
N VAL A 391 3.32 1.63 -12.14
CA VAL A 391 2.94 0.28 -11.74
C VAL A 391 3.58 -0.63 -12.77
N PHE A 392 4.28 -1.67 -12.32
CA PHE A 392 4.86 -2.67 -13.22
C PHE A 392 3.84 -3.07 -14.30
N PRO A 393 4.23 -3.21 -15.57
CA PRO A 393 3.39 -3.88 -16.52
C PRO A 393 3.07 -5.25 -15.95
N LYS A 394 1.79 -5.64 -15.93
CA LYS A 394 1.43 -7.05 -15.78
C LYS A 394 2.17 -7.78 -16.88
N GLU A 395 3.26 -8.48 -16.54
CA GLU A 395 3.85 -9.43 -17.45
C GLU A 395 2.77 -10.48 -17.71
N THR A 396 2.29 -10.45 -18.94
CA THR A 396 1.44 -11.48 -19.53
C THR A 396 2.22 -12.78 -19.58
N LEU A 397 1.58 -13.80 -18.99
CA LEU A 397 1.77 -15.26 -19.14
C LEU A 397 2.86 -15.92 -18.28
#